data_AF-A0A7X4CJY3-F1
#
_entry.id   AF-A0A7X4CJY3-F1
#
_cell.length_a   1.000
_cell.length_b   1.000
_cell.length_c   1.000
_cell.angle_alpha   90.00
_cell.angle_beta   90.00
_cell.angle_gamma   90.00
#
_symmetry.space_group_name_H-M   'P 1'
#
loop_
_entity.id
_entity.type
_entity.pdbx_description
1 polymer ?
#
loop_
_entity_poly.entity_id
_entity_poly.type
_entity_poly.pdbx_seq_one_letter_code
_entity_poly.pdbx_strand_id
1 'polypeptide(L)'
;MLAPEDLPGRSLLPGLADPSVPDWEYTFFSHCFHEVVDYNPYRVLRGRRYKFVRNLAAGLTTMLPTDIFRSTTWTAVRRDAIPSMGERPTRHVITREPEELYDI
;
A
#
# COMPACT_ATOMS: atom_id res chain seq x y z
N MET A 1 -22.88 -4.73 24.69
CA MET A 1 -22.50 -3.36 24.32
C MET A 1 -22.70 -3.23 22.82
N LEU A 2 -23.47 -2.25 22.34
CA LEU A 2 -23.66 -2.03 20.90
C LEU A 2 -22.35 -1.50 20.29
N ALA A 3 -22.09 -1.83 19.03
CA ALA A 3 -20.94 -1.29 18.31
C ALA A 3 -21.11 0.23 18.14
N PRO A 4 -20.03 1.04 18.18
CA PRO A 4 -20.12 2.47 17.92
C PRO A 4 -20.61 2.74 16.49
N GLU A 5 -21.55 3.68 16.33
CA GLU A 5 -22.19 3.99 15.03
C GLU A 5 -21.25 4.72 14.05
N ASP A 6 -20.23 5.42 14.57
CA ASP A 6 -19.35 6.31 13.79
C ASP A 6 -18.06 5.66 13.27
N LEU A 7 -17.90 4.35 13.44
CA LEU A 7 -16.71 3.66 12.92
C LEU A 7 -16.84 3.44 11.40
N PRO A 8 -15.79 3.73 10.61
CA PRO A 8 -15.80 3.46 9.18
C PRO A 8 -15.72 1.96 8.85
N GLY A 9 -15.39 1.13 9.85
CA GLY A 9 -15.28 -0.33 9.73
C GLY A 9 -16.59 -1.04 10.00
N ARG A 10 -16.68 -2.30 9.55
CA ARG A 10 -17.85 -3.17 9.72
C ARG A 10 -17.45 -4.46 10.42
N SER A 11 -18.40 -5.11 11.09
CA SER A 11 -18.17 -6.44 11.69
C SER A 11 -17.88 -7.49 10.62
N LEU A 12 -16.95 -8.40 10.87
CA LEU A 12 -16.62 -9.52 9.98
C LEU A 12 -17.60 -10.71 10.09
N LEU A 13 -18.39 -10.77 11.17
CA LEU A 13 -19.26 -11.92 11.44
C LEU A 13 -20.29 -12.22 10.33
N PRO A 14 -20.96 -11.23 9.70
CA PRO A 14 -21.90 -11.51 8.61
C PRO A 14 -21.24 -12.23 7.44
N GLY A 15 -20.00 -11.87 7.09
CA GLY A 15 -19.26 -12.50 6.00
C GLY A 15 -18.84 -13.95 6.27
N LEU A 16 -18.78 -14.36 7.54
CA LEU A 16 -18.53 -15.76 7.90
C LEU A 16 -19.77 -16.63 7.72
N ALA A 17 -20.97 -16.04 7.85
CA ALA A 17 -22.24 -16.73 7.68
C ALA A 17 -22.67 -16.77 6.21
N ASP A 18 -22.45 -15.68 5.48
CA ASP A 18 -22.80 -15.55 4.07
C ASP A 18 -21.67 -14.82 3.31
N PRO A 19 -20.98 -15.48 2.37
CA PRO A 19 -19.92 -14.83 1.58
C PRO A 19 -20.46 -13.77 0.59
N SER A 20 -21.78 -13.67 0.40
CA SER A 20 -22.41 -12.73 -0.53
C SER A 20 -22.87 -11.41 0.11
N VAL A 21 -22.34 -11.05 1.29
CA VAL A 21 -22.69 -9.79 1.97
C VAL A 21 -22.60 -8.61 1.00
N PRO A 22 -23.69 -7.84 0.80
CA PRO A 22 -23.69 -6.70 -0.09
C PRO A 22 -22.77 -5.58 0.46
N ASP A 23 -22.34 -4.70 -0.43
CA ASP A 23 -21.59 -3.46 -0.11
C ASP A 23 -20.18 -3.66 0.47
N TRP A 24 -19.55 -4.82 0.23
CA TRP A 24 -18.16 -5.12 0.58
C TRP A 24 -17.23 -5.07 -0.63
N GLU A 25 -17.42 -4.06 -1.47
CA GLU A 25 -16.76 -3.97 -2.78
C GLU A 25 -15.39 -3.28 -2.73
N TYR A 26 -15.16 -2.44 -1.73
CA TYR A 26 -14.00 -1.56 -1.67
C TYR A 26 -13.32 -1.56 -0.30
N THR A 27 -11.99 -1.50 -0.31
CA THR A 27 -11.18 -1.21 0.88
C THR A 27 -10.36 0.06 0.67
N PHE A 28 -10.16 0.79 1.76
CA PHE A 28 -9.43 2.05 1.78
C PHE A 28 -8.17 1.89 2.63
N PHE A 29 -7.08 2.53 2.22
CA PHE A 29 -5.85 2.57 2.99
C PHE A 29 -5.24 3.97 2.98
N SER A 30 -4.68 4.36 4.12
CA SER A 30 -4.05 5.66 4.33
C SER A 30 -2.73 5.47 5.06
N HIS A 31 -1.65 5.97 4.45
CA HIS A 31 -0.32 6.00 5.04
C HIS A 31 0.25 7.41 4.98
N CYS A 32 1.12 7.74 5.93
CA CYS A 32 1.79 9.03 5.99
C CYS A 32 3.29 8.86 6.21
N PHE A 33 3.65 8.36 7.39
CA PHE A 33 5.02 8.09 7.81
C PHE A 33 5.17 6.63 8.20
N HIS A 34 6.36 6.07 7.97
CA HIS A 34 6.74 4.78 8.54
C HIS A 34 7.61 4.99 9.78
N GLU A 35 8.82 5.53 9.60
CA GLU A 35 9.61 6.18 10.64
C GLU A 35 9.39 7.71 10.60
N VAL A 36 9.82 8.43 11.65
CA VAL A 36 9.67 9.90 11.73
C VAL A 36 10.31 10.64 10.55
N VAL A 37 11.35 10.05 9.95
CA VAL A 37 12.04 10.61 8.78
C VAL A 37 11.40 10.17 7.46
N ASP A 38 10.65 9.06 7.43
CA ASP A 38 10.13 8.44 6.21
C ASP A 38 8.81 9.05 5.75
N TYR A 39 8.85 10.31 5.31
CA TYR A 39 7.68 10.98 4.74
C TYR A 39 7.30 10.41 3.37
N ASN A 40 6.32 9.52 3.34
CA ASN A 40 5.79 8.92 2.11
C ASN A 40 4.26 8.73 2.20
N PRO A 41 3.50 9.84 2.14
CA PRO A 41 2.05 9.78 2.23
C PRO A 41 1.40 9.28 0.94
N TYR A 42 0.54 8.28 1.07
CA TYR A 42 -0.31 7.81 -0.04
C TYR A 42 -1.68 7.36 0.44
N ARG A 43 -2.64 7.35 -0.49
CA ARG A 43 -4.00 6.87 -0.30
C ARG A 43 -4.28 5.78 -1.31
N VAL A 44 -5.06 4.77 -0.91
CA VAL A 44 -5.42 3.67 -1.78
C VAL A 44 -6.92 3.44 -1.71
N LEU A 45 -7.52 3.24 -2.88
CA LEU A 45 -8.83 2.63 -3.06
C LEU A 45 -8.62 1.30 -3.77
N ARG A 46 -9.10 0.20 -3.17
CA ARG A 46 -8.99 -1.13 -3.76
C ARG A 46 -10.39 -1.73 -3.93
N GLY A 47 -10.77 -1.98 -5.18
CA GLY A 47 -11.98 -2.74 -5.53
C GLY A 47 -11.73 -4.24 -5.63
N ARG A 48 -12.54 -4.98 -6.41
CA ARG A 48 -12.30 -6.41 -6.73
C ARG A 48 -11.31 -6.64 -7.86
N ARG A 49 -11.27 -5.76 -8.86
CA ARG A 49 -10.37 -5.87 -10.02
C ARG A 49 -9.28 -4.82 -10.02
N TYR A 50 -9.63 -3.57 -9.72
CA TYR A 50 -8.66 -2.48 -9.74
C TYR A 50 -8.14 -2.05 -8.37
N LYS A 51 -6.89 -1.62 -8.32
CA LYS A 51 -6.28 -0.89 -7.20
C LYS A 51 -5.82 0.47 -7.69
N PHE A 52 -6.33 1.53 -7.11
CA PHE A 52 -5.89 2.89 -7.35
C PHE A 52 -5.04 3.39 -6.17
N VAL A 53 -3.90 3.99 -6.47
CA VAL A 53 -2.98 4.60 -5.49
C VAL A 53 -2.75 6.04 -5.87
N ARG A 54 -2.84 6.94 -4.89
CA ARG A 54 -2.48 8.35 -5.01
C ARG A 54 -1.30 8.66 -4.09
N ASN A 55 -0.14 8.93 -4.66
CA ASN A 55 1.08 9.27 -3.94
C ASN A 55 1.15 10.79 -3.75
N LEU A 56 0.91 11.27 -2.52
CA LEU A 56 0.73 12.70 -2.24
C LEU A 56 2.04 13.49 -2.26
N ALA A 57 3.18 12.80 -2.11
CA ALA A 57 4.51 13.38 -2.17
C ALA A 57 5.32 12.86 -3.38
N ALA A 58 4.63 12.57 -4.50
CA ALA A 58 5.30 12.16 -5.73
C ALA A 58 6.34 13.19 -6.19
N GLY A 59 7.44 12.69 -6.74
CA GLY A 59 8.64 13.48 -7.07
C GLY A 59 9.68 13.53 -5.94
N LEU A 60 9.33 13.17 -4.70
CA LEU A 60 10.33 12.90 -3.66
C LEU A 60 10.84 11.46 -3.75
N THR A 61 12.14 11.29 -3.50
CA THR A 61 12.76 9.98 -3.32
C THR A 61 12.21 9.36 -2.04
N THR A 62 11.46 8.27 -2.17
CA THR A 62 10.96 7.51 -1.03
C THR A 62 12.12 6.93 -0.25
N MET A 63 12.18 7.24 1.04
CA MET A 63 13.09 6.57 1.96
C MET A 63 12.50 5.22 2.38
N LEU A 64 13.35 4.20 2.37
CA LEU A 64 13.00 2.90 2.91
C LEU A 64 13.22 2.92 4.42
N PRO A 65 12.31 2.30 5.19
CA PRO A 65 12.51 2.03 6.61
C PRO A 65 13.87 1.42 6.89
N THR A 66 14.44 1.73 8.06
CA THR A 66 15.84 1.38 8.38
C THR A 66 16.06 -0.14 8.37
N ASP A 67 15.08 -0.91 8.82
CA ASP A 67 15.10 -2.38 8.81
C ASP A 67 15.08 -2.95 7.38
N ILE A 68 14.21 -2.42 6.51
CA ILE A 68 14.15 -2.80 5.09
C ILE A 68 15.43 -2.40 4.36
N PHE A 69 15.96 -1.21 4.60
CA PHE A 69 17.19 -0.73 3.99
C PHE A 69 18.40 -1.61 4.35
N ARG A 70 18.43 -2.12 5.59
CA ARG A 70 19.47 -3.02 6.12
C ARG A 70 19.23 -4.49 5.81
N SER A 71 18.10 -4.84 5.20
CA SER A 71 17.79 -6.23 4.86
C SER A 71 18.81 -6.83 3.89
N THR A 72 19.01 -8.16 3.97
CA THR A 72 19.85 -8.90 3.03
C THR A 72 19.33 -8.77 1.60
N THR A 73 18.01 -8.78 1.42
CA THR A 73 17.35 -8.60 0.12
C THR A 73 17.66 -7.25 -0.50
N TRP A 74 17.45 -6.13 0.21
CA TRP A 74 17.73 -4.81 -0.35
C TRP A 74 19.24 -4.57 -0.55
N THR A 75 20.07 -5.15 0.31
CA THR A 75 21.52 -5.13 0.14
C THR A 75 21.94 -5.83 -1.15
N ALA A 76 21.38 -7.00 -1.46
CA ALA A 76 21.62 -7.71 -2.73
C ALA A 76 21.12 -6.90 -3.94
N VAL A 77 19.91 -6.32 -3.86
CA VAL A 77 19.34 -5.47 -4.92
C VAL A 77 20.29 -4.31 -5.27
N ARG A 78 20.82 -3.62 -4.26
CA ARG A 78 21.77 -2.51 -4.46
C ARG A 78 23.13 -2.98 -4.96
N ARG A 79 23.69 -4.03 -4.37
CA ARG A 79 25.02 -4.56 -4.72
C ARG A 79 25.07 -5.06 -6.16
N ASP A 80 24.03 -5.79 -6.57
CA ASP A 80 23.99 -6.48 -7.87
C ASP A 80 23.23 -5.67 -8.93
N ALA A 81 22.83 -4.43 -8.60
CA ALA A 81 22.08 -3.52 -9.46
C ALA A 81 20.86 -4.20 -10.10
N ILE A 82 20.11 -4.99 -9.31
CA ILE A 82 18.98 -5.78 -9.80
C ILE A 82 17.96 -4.83 -10.47
N PRO A 83 17.65 -5.01 -11.76
CA PRO A 83 16.87 -4.02 -12.52
C PRO A 83 15.36 -4.12 -12.25
N SER A 84 14.88 -5.29 -11.83
CA SER A 84 13.46 -5.58 -11.57
C SER A 84 13.27 -6.45 -10.33
N MET A 85 12.23 -6.15 -9.56
CA MET A 85 11.75 -6.93 -8.42
C MET A 85 10.41 -7.54 -8.79
N GLY A 86 10.43 -8.75 -9.37
CA GLY A 86 9.28 -9.34 -10.05
C GLY A 86 8.93 -8.56 -11.32
N GLU A 87 7.65 -8.27 -11.52
CA GLU A 87 7.13 -7.49 -12.66
C GLU A 87 7.39 -5.97 -12.53
N ARG A 88 8.02 -5.51 -11.45
CA ARG A 88 8.21 -4.08 -11.17
C ARG A 88 9.67 -3.66 -11.30
N PRO A 89 9.98 -2.61 -12.07
CA PRO A 89 11.32 -2.03 -12.08
C PRO A 89 11.77 -1.61 -10.68
N THR A 90 13.02 -1.89 -10.31
CA THR A 90 13.55 -1.55 -8.97
C THR A 90 13.45 -0.06 -8.66
N ARG A 91 13.60 0.80 -9.69
CA ARG A 91 13.42 2.27 -9.54
C ARG A 91 12.05 2.67 -8.97
N HIS A 92 11.01 1.86 -9.23
CA HIS A 92 9.63 2.11 -8.79
C HIS A 92 9.47 2.02 -7.27
N VAL A 93 10.40 1.35 -6.59
CA VAL A 93 10.43 1.27 -5.12
C VAL A 93 10.74 2.62 -4.50
N ILE A 94 11.57 3.41 -5.18
CA ILE A 94 12.15 4.66 -4.67
C ILE A 94 11.44 5.88 -5.26
N THR A 95 11.02 5.80 -6.53
CA THR A 95 10.35 6.87 -7.25
C THR A 95 9.00 6.39 -7.74
N ARG A 96 7.93 7.10 -7.35
CA ARG A 96 6.55 6.76 -7.71
C ARG A 96 5.91 7.88 -8.50
N GLU A 97 5.00 7.48 -9.39
CA GLU A 97 4.13 8.40 -10.08
C GLU A 97 3.07 8.97 -9.11
N PRO A 98 2.55 10.18 -9.37
CA PRO A 98 1.48 10.77 -8.54
C PRO A 98 0.24 9.88 -8.40
N GLU A 99 -0.07 9.14 -9.47
CA GLU A 99 -1.24 8.27 -9.55
C GLU A 99 -0.87 6.95 -10.22
N GLU A 100 -1.36 5.85 -9.65
CA GLU A 100 -1.08 4.50 -10.15
C GLU A 100 -2.37 3.68 -10.14
N LEU A 101 -2.70 3.08 -11.28
CA LEU A 101 -3.84 2.18 -11.44
C LEU A 101 -3.34 0.78 -11.82
N TYR A 102 -3.78 -0.23 -11.08
CA TYR A 102 -3.43 -1.62 -11.31
C TYR A 102 -4.69 -2.45 -11.54
N ASP A 103 -4.65 -3.32 -12.55
CA ASP A 103 -5.58 -4.45 -12.73
C ASP A 103 -4.94 -5.66 -12.03
N ILE A 104 -5.61 -6.24 -11.03
CA ILE A 104 -5.04 -7.30 -10.18
C ILE A 104 -5.90 -8.56 -10.15
#